data_AF-A0A3Q3A328-F1
#
_entry.id   AF-A0A3Q3A328-F1
#
_cell.length_a   1.000
_cell.length_b   1.000
_cell.length_c   1.000
_cell.angle_alpha   90.00
_cell.angle_beta   90.00
_cell.angle_gamma   90.00
#
_symmetry.space_group_name_H-M   'P 1'
#
loop_
_entity.id
_entity.type
_entity.pdbx_description
1 polymer ?
#
loop_
_entity_poly.entity_id
_entity_poly.type
_entity_poly.pdbx_seq_one_letter_code
_entity_poly.pdbx_strand_id
1 'polypeptide(L)'
;MGDQEPAQFGSLEEELEFWKEQAVRNQQIAAEAQEELQEFQQMSRDYEVELESELKQYEARNRELLSSNNHLRLELENYKPLDCPLDRPLDRPL
;
A
#
# COMPACT_ATOMS: atom_id res chain seq x y z
N MET A 1 -23.97 5.69 -23.24
CA MET A 1 -25.02 4.69 -22.95
C MET A 1 -26.07 4.91 -24.02
N GLY A 2 -26.00 4.12 -25.09
CA GLY A 2 -26.78 4.36 -26.29
C GLY A 2 -28.26 4.08 -26.04
N ASP A 3 -29.11 5.00 -26.49
CA ASP A 3 -30.53 4.77 -26.68
C ASP A 3 -30.71 3.49 -27.50
N GLN A 4 -31.04 2.39 -26.82
CA GLN A 4 -31.59 1.21 -27.49
C GLN A 4 -33.08 1.48 -27.65
N GLU A 5 -33.54 1.53 -28.91
CA GLU A 5 -34.96 1.57 -29.22
C GLU A 5 -35.68 0.45 -28.44
N PRO A 6 -36.85 0.71 -27.85
CA PRO A 6 -37.58 -0.30 -27.09
C PRO A 6 -37.79 -1.53 -27.97
N ALA A 7 -37.40 -2.70 -27.47
CA ALA A 7 -37.58 -3.96 -28.17
C ALA A 7 -39.06 -4.08 -28.56
N GLN A 8 -39.32 -4.15 -29.86
CA GLN A 8 -40.67 -4.23 -30.38
C GLN A 8 -41.11 -5.69 -30.35
N PHE A 9 -41.85 -6.07 -29.30
CA PHE A 9 -42.31 -7.44 -29.09
C PHE A 9 -43.51 -7.77 -29.99
N GLY A 10 -43.56 -8.99 -30.52
CA GLY A 10 -44.67 -9.49 -31.33
C GLY A 10 -45.89 -9.90 -30.48
N SER A 11 -45.70 -10.14 -29.18
CA SER A 11 -46.75 -10.46 -28.22
C SER A 11 -46.38 -10.09 -26.78
N LEU A 12 -47.39 -10.00 -25.90
CA LEU A 12 -47.17 -9.74 -24.47
C LEU A 12 -46.44 -10.91 -23.78
N GLU A 13 -46.69 -12.15 -24.20
CA GLU A 13 -45.99 -13.34 -23.70
C GLU A 13 -44.48 -13.24 -23.97
N GLU A 14 -44.11 -12.85 -25.19
CA GLU A 14 -42.71 -12.68 -25.62
C GLU A 14 -41.99 -11.57 -24.83
N GLU A 15 -42.68 -10.45 -24.58
CA GLU A 15 -42.15 -9.38 -23.73
C GLU A 15 -41.88 -9.88 -22.30
N LEU A 16 -42.83 -10.63 -21.74
CA LEU A 16 -42.75 -11.12 -20.38
C LEU A 16 -41.62 -12.14 -20.22
N GLU A 17 -41.45 -13.05 -21.19
CA GLU A 17 -40.32 -13.99 -21.23
C GLU A 17 -38.99 -13.26 -21.39
N PHE A 18 -38.90 -12.29 -22.30
CA PHE A 18 -37.68 -11.51 -22.51
C PHE A 18 -37.22 -10.79 -21.22
N TRP A 19 -38.14 -10.09 -20.54
CA TRP A 19 -37.79 -9.38 -19.31
C TRP A 19 -37.47 -10.31 -18.15
N LYS A 20 -38.11 -11.49 -18.06
CA LYS A 20 -37.74 -12.53 -17.09
C LYS A 20 -36.32 -13.03 -17.32
N GLU A 21 -35.97 -13.35 -18.56
CA GLU A 21 -34.61 -13.77 -18.88
C GLU A 21 -33.60 -12.66 -18.59
N GLN A 22 -33.93 -11.40 -18.90
CA GLN A 22 -33.04 -10.28 -18.58
C GLN A 22 -32.89 -10.06 -17.09
N ALA A 23 -33.95 -10.22 -16.31
CA ALA A 23 -33.87 -10.14 -14.85
C ALA A 23 -32.94 -11.23 -14.30
N VAL A 24 -33.06 -12.47 -14.79
CA VAL A 24 -32.20 -13.59 -14.38
C VAL A 24 -30.74 -13.33 -14.79
N ARG A 25 -30.48 -12.90 -16.03
CA ARG A 25 -29.13 -12.56 -16.50
C ARG A 25 -28.51 -11.45 -15.66
N ASN A 26 -29.24 -10.37 -15.41
CA ASN A 26 -28.73 -9.25 -14.62
C ASN A 26 -28.49 -9.64 -13.16
N GLN A 27 -29.32 -10.53 -12.59
CA GLN A 27 -29.08 -11.06 -11.24
C GLN A 27 -27.80 -11.90 -11.17
N GLN A 28 -27.55 -12.74 -12.18
CA GLN A 28 -26.30 -13.53 -12.26
C GLN A 28 -25.09 -12.61 -12.36
N ILE A 29 -25.10 -11.65 -13.28
CA ILE A 29 -24.00 -10.69 -13.46
C ILE A 29 -23.77 -9.88 -12.17
N ALA A 30 -24.84 -9.45 -11.49
CA ALA A 30 -24.72 -8.73 -10.23
C ALA A 30 -24.11 -9.60 -9.12
N ALA A 31 -24.46 -10.87 -9.06
CA ALA A 31 -23.89 -11.81 -8.09
C ALA A 31 -22.39 -12.07 -8.37
N GLU A 32 -22.03 -12.31 -9.63
CA GLU A 32 -20.64 -12.50 -10.06
C GLU A 32 -19.79 -11.26 -9.76
N ALA A 33 -20.28 -10.07 -10.11
CA ALA A 33 -19.58 -8.81 -9.82
C ALA A 33 -19.44 -8.55 -8.31
N GLN A 34 -20.41 -9.00 -7.50
CA GLN A 34 -20.33 -8.89 -6.05
C GLN A 34 -19.26 -9.84 -5.47
N GLU A 35 -19.18 -11.06 -5.99
CA GLU A 35 -18.15 -12.03 -5.59
C GLU A 35 -16.75 -11.53 -5.96
N GLU A 36 -16.55 -11.10 -7.20
CA GLU A 36 -15.27 -10.53 -7.67
C GLU A 36 -14.85 -9.32 -6.82
N LEU A 37 -15.79 -8.44 -6.48
CA LEU A 37 -15.51 -7.29 -5.62
C LEU A 37 -15.08 -7.73 -4.20
N GLN A 38 -15.72 -8.75 -3.64
CA GLN A 38 -15.36 -9.27 -2.32
C GLN A 38 -13.96 -9.88 -2.31
N GLU A 39 -13.62 -10.66 -3.34
CA GLU A 39 -12.29 -11.22 -3.53
C GLU A 39 -11.25 -10.11 -3.65
N PHE A 40 -11.50 -9.13 -4.51
CA PHE A 40 -10.59 -7.99 -4.69
C PHE A 40 -10.35 -7.22 -3.39
N GLN A 41 -11.42 -6.97 -2.62
CA GLN A 41 -11.31 -6.30 -1.33
C GLN A 41 -10.52 -7.12 -0.31
N GLN A 42 -10.70 -8.45 -0.30
CA GLN A 42 -9.96 -9.33 0.59
C GLN A 42 -8.46 -9.33 0.24
N MET A 43 -8.13 -9.52 -1.03
CA MET A 43 -6.76 -9.50 -1.51
C MET A 43 -6.08 -8.15 -1.25
N SER A 44 -6.83 -7.05 -1.40
CA SER A 44 -6.31 -5.71 -1.09
C SER A 44 -5.98 -5.56 0.39
N ARG A 45 -6.86 -6.03 1.30
CA ARG A 45 -6.61 -6.00 2.74
C ARG A 45 -5.39 -6.83 3.14
N ASP A 46 -5.27 -8.03 2.58
CA ASP A 46 -4.15 -8.92 2.89
C ASP A 46 -2.83 -8.29 2.42
N TYR A 47 -2.83 -7.69 1.23
CA TYR A 47 -1.67 -6.98 0.69
C TYR A 47 -1.28 -5.73 1.51
N GLU A 48 -2.26 -4.96 1.98
CA GLU A 48 -2.01 -3.83 2.88
C GLU A 48 -1.33 -4.28 4.18
N VAL A 49 -1.77 -5.40 4.77
CA VAL A 49 -1.16 -5.97 5.99
C VAL A 49 0.28 -6.41 5.74
N GLU A 50 0.57 -7.02 4.58
CA GLU A 50 1.93 -7.40 4.19
C GLU A 50 2.84 -6.18 4.08
N LEU A 51 2.39 -5.13 3.38
CA LEU A 51 3.15 -3.88 3.23
C LEU A 51 3.41 -3.20 4.58
N GLU A 52 2.41 -3.16 5.47
CA GLU A 52 2.59 -2.61 6.81
C GLU A 52 3.60 -3.41 7.65
N SER A 53 3.60 -4.73 7.50
CA SER A 53 4.57 -5.61 8.17
C SER A 53 5.99 -5.34 7.67
N GLU A 54 6.19 -5.26 6.35
CA GLU A 54 7.49 -4.94 5.76
C GLU A 54 7.98 -3.56 6.21
N LEU A 55 7.10 -2.54 6.20
CA LEU A 55 7.43 -1.20 6.65
C LEU A 55 7.92 -1.22 8.10
N LYS A 56 7.19 -1.90 9.01
CA LYS A 56 7.58 -2.04 10.42
C LYS A 56 8.94 -2.71 10.57
N GLN A 57 9.23 -3.73 9.77
CA GLN A 57 10.54 -4.40 9.78
C GLN A 57 11.67 -3.46 9.33
N TYR A 58 11.46 -2.72 8.24
CA TYR A 58 12.46 -1.75 7.76
C TYR A 58 12.69 -0.61 8.74
N GLU A 59 11.64 -0.08 9.36
CA GLU A 59 11.76 0.94 10.40
C GLU A 59 12.54 0.44 11.62
N ALA A 60 12.26 -0.78 12.09
CA ALA A 60 13.00 -1.40 13.19
C ALA A 60 14.49 -1.53 12.87
N ARG A 61 14.80 -2.07 11.68
CA ARG A 61 16.19 -2.20 11.21
C ARG A 61 16.90 -0.85 11.10
N ASN A 62 16.20 0.18 10.62
CA ASN A 62 16.77 1.53 10.53
C ASN A 62 17.09 2.10 11.92
N ARG A 63 16.20 1.92 12.90
CA ARG A 63 16.45 2.32 14.29
C ARG A 63 17.66 1.61 14.89
N GLU A 64 17.79 0.30 14.65
CA GLU A 64 18.97 -0.48 15.10
C GLU A 64 20.27 0.05 14.47
N LEU A 65 20.25 0.33 13.17
CA LEU A 65 21.40 0.90 12.46
C LEU A 65 21.77 2.29 12.98
N LEU A 66 20.78 3.16 13.23
CA LEU A 66 21.00 4.48 13.81
C LEU A 66 21.57 4.39 15.23
N SER A 67 21.03 3.51 16.06
CA SER A 67 21.55 3.24 17.41
C SER A 67 23.01 2.77 17.36
N SER A 68 23.31 1.81 16.48
CA SER A 68 24.66 1.31 16.28
C SER A 68 25.61 2.40 15.76
N ASN A 69 25.14 3.24 14.83
CA ASN A 69 25.93 4.36 14.31
C ASN A 69 26.28 5.37 15.40
N ASN A 70 25.29 5.73 16.24
CA ASN A 70 25.50 6.64 17.35
C ASN A 70 26.45 6.06 18.40
N HIS A 71 26.32 4.77 18.70
CA HIS A 71 27.24 4.08 19.60
C HIS A 71 28.68 4.13 19.07
N LEU A 72 28.90 3.78 17.80
CA LEU A 72 30.22 3.85 17.16
C LEU A 72 30.78 5.27 17.11
N ARG A 73 29.94 6.29 16.93
CA ARG A 73 30.36 7.71 16.99
C ARG A 73 30.86 8.08 18.38
N LEU A 74 30.14 7.69 19.43
CA LEU A 74 30.57 7.92 20.81
C LEU A 74 31.86 7.17 21.13
N GLU A 75 32.01 5.92 20.67
CA GLU A 75 33.27 5.20 20.78
C GLU A 75 34.41 5.95 20.10
N LEU A 76 34.22 6.41 18.84
CA LEU A 76 35.22 7.22 18.14
C LEU A 76 35.57 8.52 18.86
N GLU A 77 34.59 9.19 19.46
CA GLU A 77 34.82 10.38 20.29
C GLU A 77 35.63 10.07 21.54
N ASN A 78 35.37 8.92 22.19
CA ASN A 78 36.14 8.47 23.36
C ASN A 78 37.57 8.05 22.99
N TYR A 79 37.80 7.54 21.78
CA TYR A 79 39.13 7.20 21.27
C TYR A 79 39.88 8.40 20.66
N LYS A 80 39.19 9.52 20.34
CA LYS A 80 39.87 10.79 20.07
C LYS A 80 40.50 11.22 21.40
N PRO A 81 41.84 11.26 21.51
CA PRO A 81 42.47 11.62 22.78
C PRO A 81 42.02 13.02 23.16
N LEU A 82 41.56 13.20 24.40
CA LEU A 82 41.23 14.48 25.04
C LEU A 82 42.40 15.48 25.10
N ASP A 83 43.54 15.16 24.46
CA ASP A 83 44.69 16.01 24.26
C ASP A 83 45.36 15.64 22.93
N CYS A 84 44.72 15.97 21.80
CA CYS A 84 45.44 16.08 20.53
C CYS A 84 46.19 17.43 20.55
N PRO A 85 47.54 17.46 20.59
CA PRO A 85 48.30 18.73 20.67
C PRO A 85 48.13 19.61 19.42
N LEU A 86 47.49 19.09 18.37
CA LEU A 86 47.31 19.73 17.08
C LEU A 86 46.09 20.69 17.02
N ASP A 87 45.18 20.63 17.99
CA ASP A 87 44.03 21.57 18.08
C ASP A 87 44.34 22.80 18.96
N ARG A 88 45.54 22.90 19.52
CA ARG A 88 45.97 24.11 20.23
C ARG A 88 46.21 25.22 19.18
N PRO A 89 45.53 26.39 19.27
CA PRO A 89 45.79 27.48 18.34
C PRO A 89 47.28 27.83 18.47
N LEU A 90 48.02 27.69 17.37
CA LEU A 90 49.40 28.16 17.29
C LEU A 90 49.39 29.64 17.66
N ASP A 91 49.92 29.97 18.83
CA ASP A 91 50.19 31.36 19.22
C ASP A 91 50.97 32.00 18.08
N ARG A 92 50.28 32.85 17.31
CA ARG A 92 50.86 33.61 16.22
C ARG A 92 51.56 34.80 16.88
N PRO A 93 52.90 34.90 16.85
CA PRO A 93 53.57 36.04 17.44
C PRO A 93 53.30 37.29 16.58
N LEU A 94 53.24 38.44 17.28
CA LEU A 94 53.02 39.79 16.76
C LEU A 94 54.11 40.23 15.77
#